data_AF-A0A7C5TDS0-F1
#
_entry.id   AF-A0A7C5TDS0-F1
#
_cell.length_a   1.000
_cell.length_b   1.000
_cell.length_c   1.000
_cell.angle_alpha   90.00
_cell.angle_beta   90.00
_cell.angle_gamma   90.00
#
_symmetry.space_group_name_H-M   'P 1'
#
loop_
_entity.id
_entity.type
_entity.pdbx_description
1 polymer ?
#
loop_
_entity_poly.entity_id
_entity_poly.type
_entity_poly.pdbx_seq_one_letter_code
_entity_poly.pdbx_strand_id
1 'polypeptide(L)'
;MDRVNIAGLLVIIGVIEFLLAMLVAEALYPGYSVSMNYISDLGVGRTAIIFNSSIIVMGLLLIIASALFTQLSKALATTIALTGIGAAGVGIFPETVHPFHLIFALIAFLFASISSYPAARISRSPGKALWPVLGTMGLIALALYI
;
A
#
# COMPACT_ATOMS: atom_id res chain seq x y z
N MET A 1 -18.45 17.01 -1.93
CA MET A 1 -17.23 16.70 -2.70
C MET A 1 -17.60 15.77 -3.84
N ASP A 2 -16.96 15.90 -5.00
CA ASP A 2 -17.08 14.90 -6.09
C ASP A 2 -16.57 13.53 -5.61
N ARG A 3 -17.15 12.43 -6.10
CA ARG A 3 -16.79 11.04 -5.73
C ARG A 3 -15.30 10.77 -5.92
N VAL A 4 -14.70 11.35 -6.97
CA VAL A 4 -13.26 11.23 -7.27
C VAL A 4 -12.41 11.92 -6.19
N ASN A 5 -12.84 13.08 -5.70
CA ASN A 5 -12.11 13.79 -4.63
C ASN A 5 -12.20 13.02 -3.30
N ILE A 6 -13.35 12.40 -3.02
CA ILE A 6 -13.50 11.53 -1.85
C ILE A 6 -12.58 10.31 -1.99
N ALA A 7 -12.55 9.67 -3.16
CA ALA A 7 -11.67 8.53 -3.43
C ALA A 7 -10.19 8.89 -3.21
N GLY A 8 -9.74 10.02 -3.77
CA GLY A 8 -8.38 10.52 -3.55
C GLY A 8 -8.08 10.81 -2.09
N LEU A 9 -9.03 11.40 -1.35
CA LEU A 9 -8.88 11.65 0.08
C LEU A 9 -8.76 10.35 0.90
N LEU A 10 -9.56 9.32 0.59
CA LEU A 10 -9.47 8.01 1.25
C LEU A 10 -8.10 7.36 1.03
N VAL A 11 -7.57 7.42 -0.20
CA VAL A 11 -6.20 6.96 -0.51
C VAL A 11 -5.18 7.72 0.33
N ILE A 12 -5.24 9.05 0.34
CA ILE A 12 -4.30 9.89 1.09
C ILE A 12 -4.37 9.59 2.59
N ILE A 13 -5.57 9.54 3.17
CA ILE A 13 -5.76 9.26 4.59
C ILE A 13 -5.19 7.88 4.93
N GLY A 14 -5.53 6.84 4.16
CA GLY A 14 -5.04 5.48 4.40
C GLY A 14 -3.51 5.38 4.29
N VAL A 15 -2.90 6.02 3.29
CA VAL A 15 -1.44 5.99 3.14
C VAL A 15 -0.74 6.79 4.23
N ILE A 16 -1.25 7.97 4.59
CA ILE A 16 -0.65 8.80 5.64
C ILE A 16 -0.77 8.14 7.00
N GLU A 17 -1.94 7.59 7.36
CA GLU A 17 -2.10 6.91 8.64
C GLU A 17 -1.18 5.70 8.75
N PHE A 18 -1.08 4.90 7.67
CA PHE A 18 -0.15 3.78 7.64
C PHE A 18 1.31 4.20 7.75
N LEU A 19 1.72 5.24 7.04
CA LEU A 19 3.07 5.77 7.16
C LEU A 19 3.38 6.21 8.59
N LEU A 20 2.46 6.92 9.25
CA LEU A 20 2.64 7.37 10.63
C LEU A 20 2.69 6.19 11.61
N ALA A 21 1.78 5.23 11.49
CA ALA A 21 1.76 4.04 12.36
C ALA A 21 3.00 3.16 12.15
N MET A 22 3.46 3.01 10.91
CA MET A 22 4.71 2.31 10.58
C MET A 22 5.90 2.98 11.27
N LEU A 23 6.07 4.30 11.13
CA LEU A 23 7.17 5.03 11.78
C LEU A 23 7.13 4.90 13.31
N VAL A 24 5.94 4.88 13.91
CA VAL A 24 5.78 4.60 15.35
C VAL A 24 6.17 3.16 15.68
N ALA A 25 5.76 2.19 14.88
CA ALA A 25 6.16 0.79 15.06
C ALA A 25 7.69 0.63 14.95
N GLU A 26 8.32 1.26 13.96
CA GLU A 26 9.78 1.27 13.80
C GLU A 26 10.48 1.84 15.03
N ALA A 27 10.02 2.99 15.54
CA ALA A 27 10.61 3.64 16.70
C ALA A 27 10.47 2.80 18.00
N LEU A 28 9.44 1.95 18.08
CA LEU A 28 9.18 1.07 19.22
C LEU A 28 9.83 -0.30 19.09
N TYR A 29 10.29 -0.68 17.89
CA TYR A 29 10.91 -1.97 17.63
C TYR A 29 12.40 -1.93 18.04
N PRO A 30 12.83 -2.70 19.06
CA PRO A 30 14.21 -2.65 19.55
C PRO A 30 15.22 -3.08 18.48
N GLY A 31 16.13 -2.18 18.12
CA GLY A 31 17.21 -2.48 17.18
C GLY A 31 16.77 -2.58 15.71
N TYR A 32 15.54 -2.16 15.38
CA TYR A 32 15.09 -2.14 13.99
C TYR A 32 15.97 -1.23 13.14
N SER A 33 16.37 -1.73 11.97
CA SER A 33 17.06 -0.95 10.96
C SER A 33 16.38 -1.13 9.61
N VAL A 34 15.95 -0.02 9.02
CA VAL A 34 15.31 0.01 7.69
C VAL A 34 16.17 -0.67 6.62
N SER A 35 17.50 -0.67 6.75
CA SER A 35 18.40 -1.30 5.78
C SER A 35 18.66 -2.79 6.02
N MET A 36 18.34 -3.31 7.22
CA MET A 36 18.69 -4.68 7.63
C MET A 36 17.47 -5.54 7.94
N ASN A 37 16.30 -4.94 8.16
CA ASN A 37 15.06 -5.60 8.54
C ASN A 37 14.01 -5.49 7.44
N TYR A 38 13.07 -6.43 7.44
CA TYR A 38 11.88 -6.31 6.61
C TYR A 38 10.85 -5.42 7.32
N ILE A 39 10.11 -4.63 6.55
CA ILE A 39 9.01 -3.82 7.10
C ILE A 39 7.95 -4.72 7.76
N SER A 40 7.80 -5.96 7.28
CA SER A 40 6.89 -6.96 7.85
C SER A 40 7.31 -7.46 9.25
N ASP A 41 8.58 -7.28 9.65
CA ASP A 41 9.04 -7.61 11.02
C ASP A 41 8.24 -6.81 12.05
N LEU A 42 7.85 -5.57 11.69
CA LEU A 42 7.02 -4.70 12.52
C LEU A 42 5.64 -5.30 12.83
N GLY A 43 5.17 -6.21 11.99
CA GLY A 43 3.94 -6.97 12.13
C GLY A 43 4.02 -8.14 13.13
N VAL A 44 5.16 -8.35 13.78
CA VAL A 44 5.39 -9.45 14.72
C VAL A 44 5.75 -8.92 16.12
N GLY A 45 5.23 -9.58 17.17
CA GLY A 45 5.55 -9.24 18.56
C GLY A 45 4.89 -7.96 19.07
N ARG A 46 5.67 -7.08 19.70
CA ARG A 46 5.13 -5.93 20.47
C ARG A 46 4.57 -4.81 19.61
N THR A 47 5.09 -4.64 18.40
CA THR A 47 4.67 -3.59 17.45
C THR A 47 3.55 -4.06 16.52
N ALA A 48 3.26 -5.37 16.52
CA ALA A 48 2.34 -6.02 15.61
C ALA A 48 0.96 -5.35 15.58
N ILE A 49 0.42 -4.98 16.75
CA ILE A 49 -0.91 -4.37 16.81
C ILE A 49 -0.95 -3.02 16.08
N ILE A 50 0.12 -2.23 16.15
CA ILE A 50 0.21 -0.92 15.51
C ILE A 50 0.32 -1.10 14.00
N PHE A 51 1.27 -1.93 13.56
CA PHE A 51 1.52 -2.15 12.14
C PHE A 51 0.36 -2.88 11.44
N ASN A 52 -0.07 -4.02 11.98
CA ASN A 52 -1.08 -4.87 11.34
C ASN A 52 -2.46 -4.22 11.31
N SER A 53 -2.88 -3.53 12.38
CA SER A 53 -4.18 -2.85 12.37
C SER A 53 -4.21 -1.70 11.37
N SER A 54 -3.13 -0.92 11.31
CA SER A 54 -3.03 0.21 10.40
C SER A 54 -2.96 -0.22 8.93
N ILE A 55 -2.15 -1.23 8.57
CA ILE A 55 -2.11 -1.71 7.18
C ILE A 55 -3.46 -2.33 6.74
N ILE A 56 -4.22 -2.91 7.68
CA ILE A 56 -5.60 -3.34 7.43
C ILE A 56 -6.52 -2.15 7.17
N VAL A 57 -6.45 -1.11 8.00
CA VAL A 57 -7.24 0.12 7.81
C VAL A 57 -6.94 0.76 6.46
N MET A 58 -5.66 0.95 6.12
CA MET A 58 -5.25 1.42 4.79
C MET A 58 -5.83 0.53 3.69
N GLY A 59 -5.71 -0.79 3.82
CA GLY A 59 -6.24 -1.74 2.83
C GLY A 59 -7.74 -1.59 2.59
N LEU A 60 -8.53 -1.46 3.66
CA LEU A 60 -9.98 -1.22 3.59
C LEU A 60 -10.32 0.12 2.95
N LEU A 61 -9.60 1.19 3.30
CA LEU A 61 -9.79 2.51 2.70
C LEU A 61 -9.48 2.50 1.20
N LEU A 62 -8.45 1.79 0.77
CA LEU A 62 -8.12 1.60 -0.65
C LEU A 62 -9.21 0.81 -1.39
N ILE A 63 -9.75 -0.25 -0.79
CA ILE A 63 -10.87 -1.02 -1.38
C ILE A 63 -12.09 -0.10 -1.56
N ILE A 64 -12.44 0.71 -0.56
CA ILE A 64 -13.56 1.67 -0.67
C ILE A 64 -13.26 2.72 -1.76
N ALA A 65 -12.03 3.26 -1.79
CA ALA A 65 -11.63 4.23 -2.81
C ALA A 65 -11.71 3.66 -4.23
N SER A 66 -11.35 2.37 -4.41
CA SER A 66 -11.40 1.70 -5.71
C SER A 66 -12.79 1.71 -6.33
N ALA A 67 -13.84 1.46 -5.52
CA ALA A 67 -15.22 1.46 -5.98
C ALA A 67 -15.61 2.83 -6.55
N LEU A 68 -15.13 3.91 -5.94
CA LEU A 68 -15.36 5.29 -6.37
C LEU A 68 -14.57 5.67 -7.63
N PHE A 69 -13.39 5.07 -7.86
CA PHE A 69 -12.60 5.28 -9.08
C PHE A 69 -13.15 4.55 -10.31
N THR A 70 -14.05 3.58 -10.17
CA THR A 70 -14.54 2.72 -11.27
C THR A 70 -15.08 3.50 -12.46
N GLN A 71 -15.77 4.62 -12.20
CA GLN A 71 -16.36 5.47 -13.25
C GLN A 71 -15.32 6.34 -13.96
N LEU A 72 -14.18 6.60 -13.32
CA LEU A 72 -13.08 7.40 -13.88
C LEU A 72 -12.10 6.53 -14.66
N SER A 73 -11.70 5.39 -14.10
CA SER A 73 -10.79 4.45 -14.73
C SER A 73 -10.92 3.08 -14.08
N LYS A 74 -11.44 2.10 -14.85
CA LYS A 74 -11.50 0.70 -14.42
C LYS A 74 -10.12 0.14 -14.09
N ALA A 75 -9.10 0.51 -14.87
CA ALA A 75 -7.73 0.06 -14.63
C ALA A 75 -7.18 0.57 -13.29
N LEU A 76 -7.43 1.84 -12.95
CA LEU A 76 -7.03 2.39 -11.65
C LEU A 76 -7.82 1.74 -10.52
N ALA A 77 -9.13 1.61 -10.67
CA ALA A 77 -9.98 0.95 -9.68
C ALA A 77 -9.49 -0.47 -9.39
N THR A 78 -9.29 -1.30 -10.41
CA THR A 78 -8.82 -2.68 -10.23
C THR A 78 -7.47 -2.75 -9.54
N THR A 79 -6.50 -1.93 -9.96
CA THR A 79 -5.15 -1.94 -9.36
C THR A 79 -5.18 -1.48 -7.90
N ILE A 80 -5.91 -0.41 -7.58
CA ILE A 80 -6.09 0.06 -6.19
C ILE A 80 -6.85 -0.97 -5.33
N ALA A 81 -7.86 -1.64 -5.88
CA ALA A 81 -8.58 -2.70 -5.16
C ALA A 81 -7.64 -3.85 -4.79
N LEU A 82 -6.81 -4.30 -5.74
CA LEU A 82 -5.83 -5.37 -5.51
C LEU A 82 -4.75 -4.93 -4.53
N THR A 83 -4.27 -3.69 -4.60
CA THR A 83 -3.37 -3.11 -3.58
C THR A 83 -4.01 -3.17 -2.20
N GLY A 84 -5.27 -2.75 -2.07
CA GLY A 84 -6.00 -2.76 -0.80
C GLY A 84 -6.20 -4.17 -0.23
N ILE A 85 -6.54 -5.14 -1.09
CA ILE A 85 -6.65 -6.56 -0.72
C ILE A 85 -5.28 -7.10 -0.26
N GLY A 86 -4.22 -6.78 -0.99
CA GLY A 86 -2.84 -7.11 -0.61
C GLY A 86 -2.48 -6.56 0.77
N ALA A 87 -2.67 -5.26 0.97
CA ALA A 87 -2.36 -4.57 2.22
C ALA A 87 -3.15 -5.13 3.41
N ALA A 88 -4.47 -5.32 3.27
CA ALA A 88 -5.28 -5.93 4.31
C ALA A 88 -4.84 -7.38 4.61
N GLY A 89 -4.50 -8.14 3.57
CA GLY A 89 -3.95 -9.48 3.72
C GLY A 89 -2.62 -9.52 4.47
N VAL A 90 -1.72 -8.55 4.25
CA VAL A 90 -0.45 -8.45 5.00
C VAL A 90 -0.68 -8.31 6.51
N GLY A 91 -1.66 -7.50 6.93
CA GLY A 91 -1.98 -7.37 8.35
C GLY A 91 -2.75 -8.56 8.93
N ILE A 92 -3.60 -9.22 8.13
CA ILE A 92 -4.36 -10.43 8.54
C ILE A 92 -3.45 -11.66 8.65
N PHE A 93 -2.45 -11.76 7.77
CA PHE A 93 -1.45 -12.81 7.73
C PHE A 93 -0.08 -12.19 7.99
N PRO A 94 0.30 -11.96 9.27
CA PRO A 94 1.63 -11.45 9.62
C PRO A 94 2.75 -12.34 9.11
N GLU A 95 3.99 -11.85 9.15
CA GLU A 95 5.16 -12.49 8.53
C GLU A 95 5.32 -13.98 8.89
N THR A 96 4.95 -14.36 10.11
CA THR A 96 5.01 -15.75 10.59
C THR A 96 4.04 -16.72 9.89
N VAL A 97 3.10 -16.23 9.09
CA VAL A 97 2.03 -17.02 8.45
C VAL A 97 2.34 -17.26 6.96
N HIS A 98 3.26 -18.18 6.71
CA HIS A 98 3.60 -18.63 5.37
C HIS A 98 2.61 -19.68 4.83
N PRO A 99 2.36 -19.73 3.51
CA PRO A 99 2.88 -18.85 2.45
C PRO A 99 2.04 -17.57 2.26
N PHE A 100 0.96 -17.42 3.02
CA PHE A 100 -0.05 -16.38 2.79
C PHE A 100 0.53 -14.97 2.88
N HIS A 101 1.37 -14.69 3.87
CA HIS A 101 2.01 -13.37 4.02
C HIS A 101 2.73 -12.94 2.73
N LEU A 102 3.56 -13.83 2.17
CA LEU A 102 4.34 -13.56 0.96
C LEU A 102 3.43 -13.27 -0.24
N ILE A 103 2.34 -14.03 -0.40
CA ILE A 103 1.38 -13.84 -1.49
C ILE A 103 0.72 -12.46 -1.40
N PHE A 104 0.24 -12.07 -0.21
CA PHE A 104 -0.42 -10.78 -0.03
C PHE A 104 0.55 -9.60 -0.11
N ALA A 105 1.78 -9.76 0.39
CA ALA A 105 2.84 -8.76 0.23
C ALA A 105 3.18 -8.54 -1.25
N LEU A 106 3.34 -9.61 -2.03
CA LEU A 106 3.57 -9.53 -3.48
C LEU A 106 2.43 -8.79 -4.19
N ILE A 107 1.18 -9.15 -3.88
CA ILE A 107 0.00 -8.46 -4.44
C ILE A 107 0.03 -6.97 -4.08
N ALA A 108 0.28 -6.62 -2.82
CA ALA A 108 0.33 -5.24 -2.36
C ALA A 108 1.36 -4.42 -3.15
N PHE A 109 2.63 -4.85 -3.17
CA PHE A 109 3.73 -4.12 -3.81
C PHE A 109 3.59 -4.07 -5.33
N LEU A 110 3.21 -5.18 -5.97
CA LEU A 110 3.06 -5.25 -7.42
C LEU A 110 1.96 -4.29 -7.89
N PHE A 111 0.75 -4.41 -7.33
CA PHE A 111 -0.37 -3.61 -7.79
C PHE A 111 -0.30 -2.16 -7.34
N ALA A 112 0.33 -1.85 -6.19
CA ALA A 112 0.62 -0.47 -5.81
C ALA A 112 1.52 0.20 -6.87
N SER A 113 2.57 -0.49 -7.29
CA SER A 113 3.51 0.01 -8.30
C SER A 113 2.83 0.17 -9.67
N ILE A 114 2.02 -0.81 -10.09
CA ILE A 114 1.26 -0.75 -11.34
C ILE A 114 0.18 0.34 -11.31
N SER A 115 -0.45 0.63 -10.16
CA SER A 115 -1.52 1.64 -10.06
C SER A 115 -1.07 3.05 -10.48
N SER A 116 0.23 3.31 -10.43
CA SER A 116 0.83 4.57 -10.81
C SER A 116 0.67 4.92 -12.30
N TYR A 117 0.69 3.94 -13.21
CA TYR A 117 0.53 4.17 -14.65
C TYR A 117 -0.88 4.64 -15.05
N PRO A 118 -1.98 3.95 -14.66
CA PRO A 118 -3.32 4.47 -14.91
C PRO A 118 -3.60 5.77 -14.14
N ALA A 119 -3.03 5.96 -12.94
CA ALA A 119 -3.12 7.24 -12.22
C ALA A 119 -2.50 8.40 -13.03
N ALA A 120 -1.35 8.18 -13.66
CA ALA A 120 -0.71 9.18 -14.52
C ALA A 120 -1.56 9.59 -15.72
N ARG A 121 -2.30 8.64 -16.31
CA ARG A 121 -3.16 8.88 -17.47
C ARG A 121 -4.38 9.74 -17.14
N ILE A 122 -4.93 9.60 -15.94
CA ILE A 122 -6.10 10.37 -15.49
C ILE A 122 -5.72 11.70 -14.82
N SER A 123 -4.48 11.83 -14.35
CA SER A 123 -4.01 13.02 -13.65
C SER A 123 -3.85 14.20 -14.61
N ARG A 124 -4.44 15.33 -14.25
CA ARG A 124 -4.28 16.62 -14.94
C ARG A 124 -3.15 17.49 -14.37
N SER A 125 -2.45 17.00 -13.34
CA SER A 125 -1.35 17.73 -12.69
C SER A 125 -0.14 17.85 -13.63
N PRO A 126 0.58 18.99 -13.64
CA PRO A 126 1.87 19.12 -14.33
C PRO A 126 2.89 18.05 -13.91
N GLY A 127 2.81 17.56 -12.67
CA GLY A 127 3.69 16.52 -12.11
C GLY A 127 3.27 15.08 -12.43
N LYS A 128 2.33 14.85 -13.36
CA LYS A 128 1.79 13.49 -13.63
C LYS A 128 2.85 12.46 -14.08
N ALA A 129 3.99 12.91 -14.61
CA ALA A 129 5.10 12.04 -14.99
C ALA A 129 5.82 11.41 -13.78
N LEU A 130 5.65 11.96 -12.57
CA LEU A 130 6.24 11.39 -11.36
C LEU A 130 5.61 10.05 -10.98
N TRP A 131 4.32 9.85 -11.27
CA TRP A 131 3.63 8.59 -10.97
C TRP A 131 4.33 7.36 -11.59
N PRO A 132 4.51 7.26 -12.92
CA PRO A 132 5.16 6.09 -13.52
C PRO A 132 6.63 5.96 -13.12
N VAL A 133 7.32 7.05 -12.75
CA VAL A 133 8.68 6.97 -12.21
C VAL A 133 8.69 6.24 -10.88
N LEU A 134 7.85 6.67 -9.93
CA LEU A 134 7.71 6.03 -8.62
C LEU A 134 7.26 4.57 -8.73
N GLY A 135 6.29 4.28 -9.60
CA GLY A 135 5.86 2.91 -9.86
C GLY A 135 6.96 2.04 -10.47
N THR A 136 7.73 2.57 -11.42
CA THR A 136 8.86 1.85 -12.02
C THR A 136 9.93 1.53 -10.98
N MET A 137 10.24 2.48 -10.08
CA MET A 137 11.16 2.25 -8.96
C MET A 137 10.65 1.11 -8.06
N GLY A 138 9.35 1.09 -7.74
CA GLY A 138 8.73 0.02 -6.96
C GLY A 138 8.80 -1.34 -7.66
N LEU A 139 8.55 -1.40 -8.97
CA LEU A 139 8.68 -2.64 -9.76
C LEU A 139 10.13 -3.13 -9.83
N ILE A 140 11.10 -2.24 -9.98
CA ILE A 140 12.53 -2.59 -9.96
C ILE A 140 12.90 -3.15 -8.60
N ALA A 141 12.51 -2.49 -7.50
CA ALA A 141 12.76 -2.96 -6.15
C ALA A 141 12.15 -4.36 -5.92
N LEU A 142 10.92 -4.59 -6.38
CA LEU A 142 10.26 -5.89 -6.29
C LEU A 142 10.98 -6.97 -7.13
N ALA A 143 11.45 -6.63 -8.33
CA ALA A 143 12.19 -7.56 -9.18
C ALA A 143 13.58 -7.91 -8.64
N LEU A 144 14.23 -6.99 -7.91
CA LEU A 144 15.50 -7.23 -7.24
C LEU A 144 15.36 -7.99 -5.92
N TYR A 145 14.14 -8.01 -5.35
CA TYR A 145 13.82 -8.70 -4.12
C TYR A 145 13.59 -10.21 -4.32
N ILE A 146 13.03 -10.60 -5.47
CA ILE A 146 12.80 -12.00 -5.87
C ILE A 146 14.11 -12.62 -6.37
#